data_AF-A0A7C0ZP51-F1
#
_entry.id   AF-A0A7C0ZP51-F1
#
_cell.length_a   1.000
_cell.length_b   1.000
_cell.length_c   1.000
_cell.angle_alpha   90.00
_cell.angle_beta   90.00
_cell.angle_gamma   90.00
#
_symmetry.space_group_name_H-M   'P 1'
#
loop_
_entity.id
_entity.type
_entity.pdbx_description
1 polymer ?
#
loop_
_entity_poly.entity_id
_entity_poly.type
_entity_poly.pdbx_seq_one_letter_code
_entity_poly.pdbx_strand_id
1 'polypeptide(L)'
;MPEFKVVVNDPEAGDPRPILVKVVGSEDLKYEEAHKEGKKMLEVKVNPKTAELIKSPYGVATLRIWKKKEEGEKVNFTVRVLTDESVPEDVVYFPMELLQEKIGQEEVLGEIFRARTFQVMVSGEKANAFLEKKIGDVVDASVIGISGKKLLITGGSDFAGFPMLKTLPTAGKKALLLESPPGFRPRLKGERRRKYVRGNIITDEIVQINTKLISE
;
A
#
# COMPACT_ATOMS: atom_id res chain seq x y z
N MET A 1 -17.19 6.19 -9.39
CA MET A 1 -16.00 7.00 -9.05
C MET A 1 -14.77 6.14 -9.25
N PRO A 2 -13.65 6.68 -9.73
CA PRO A 2 -12.42 5.91 -9.87
C PRO A 2 -11.95 5.44 -8.49
N GLU A 3 -11.58 4.16 -8.41
CA GLU A 3 -10.99 3.55 -7.23
C GLU A 3 -9.67 2.90 -7.65
N PHE A 4 -8.57 3.35 -7.06
CA PHE A 4 -7.25 2.84 -7.38
C PHE A 4 -6.64 2.17 -6.15
N LYS A 5 -6.10 0.97 -6.36
CA LYS A 5 -5.18 0.32 -5.45
C LYS A 5 -3.78 0.85 -5.73
N VAL A 6 -3.30 1.79 -4.92
CA VAL A 6 -1.96 2.35 -5.07
C VAL A 6 -0.98 1.51 -4.27
N VAL A 7 0.00 0.94 -4.97
CA VAL A 7 1.13 0.24 -4.37
C VAL A 7 2.28 1.23 -4.26
N VAL A 8 2.75 1.47 -3.04
CA VAL A 8 3.84 2.41 -2.77
C VAL A 8 5.08 1.62 -2.40
N ASN A 9 6.17 1.85 -3.14
CA ASN A 9 7.51 1.35 -2.82
C ASN A 9 8.31 2.43 -2.11
N ASP A 10 8.77 2.13 -0.89
CA ASP A 10 9.67 2.97 -0.10
C ASP A 10 11.12 2.48 -0.28
N PRO A 11 11.95 3.16 -1.08
CA PRO A 11 13.32 2.74 -1.32
C PRO A 11 14.25 2.89 -0.11
N GLU A 12 13.88 3.73 0.87
CA GLU A 12 14.69 3.95 2.09
C GLU A 12 14.42 2.90 3.16
N ALA A 13 13.36 2.10 3.01
CA ALA A 13 13.09 0.96 3.87
C ALA A 13 14.08 -0.18 3.55
N GLY A 14 15.00 -0.43 4.48
CA GLY A 14 15.87 -1.62 4.46
C GLY A 14 15.12 -2.91 4.82
N ASP A 15 15.86 -3.97 5.17
CA ASP A 15 15.23 -5.22 5.61
C ASP A 15 14.43 -4.99 6.92
N PRO A 16 13.18 -5.45 6.99
CA PRO A 16 12.33 -5.22 8.15
C PRO A 16 12.92 -5.93 9.36
N ARG A 17 13.14 -5.18 10.44
CA ARG A 17 13.41 -5.74 11.78
C ARG A 17 12.08 -5.82 12.53
N PRO A 18 11.40 -6.97 12.54
CA PRO A 18 10.13 -7.10 13.24
C PRO A 18 10.34 -6.96 14.74
N ILE A 19 9.56 -6.06 15.36
CA ILE A 19 9.49 -5.90 16.81
C ILE A 19 8.22 -6.59 17.27
N LEU A 20 8.35 -7.48 18.26
CA LEU A 20 7.22 -8.16 18.87
C LEU A 20 6.45 -7.15 19.74
N VAL A 21 5.17 -7.00 19.46
CA VAL A 21 4.28 -6.07 20.17
C VAL A 21 3.00 -6.77 20.60
N LYS A 22 2.46 -6.35 21.74
CA LYS A 22 1.10 -6.69 22.17
C LYS A 22 0.14 -5.68 21.56
N VAL A 23 -0.76 -6.16 20.72
CA VAL A 23 -1.80 -5.36 20.11
C VAL A 23 -3.02 -5.41 21.03
N VAL A 24 -3.41 -4.26 21.58
CA VAL A 24 -4.52 -4.12 22.53
C VAL A 24 -5.61 -3.28 21.88
N GLY A 25 -6.85 -3.75 21.97
CA GLY A 25 -8.03 -2.98 21.55
C GLY A 25 -8.18 -1.70 22.36
N SER A 26 -8.30 -0.55 21.70
CA SER A 26 -8.73 0.71 22.32
C SER A 26 -9.99 1.22 21.64
N GLU A 27 -10.98 1.62 22.45
CA GLU A 27 -12.25 2.23 22.02
C GLU A 27 -12.06 3.68 21.54
N ASP A 28 -10.91 4.31 21.81
CA ASP A 28 -10.63 5.70 21.45
C ASP A 28 -10.40 5.89 19.94
N LEU A 29 -10.12 4.81 19.21
CA LEU A 29 -9.86 4.84 17.77
C LEU A 29 -11.11 4.38 17.01
N LYS A 30 -11.86 5.37 16.50
CA LYS A 30 -13.11 5.12 15.76
C LYS A 30 -12.85 4.35 14.46
N TYR A 31 -13.57 3.24 14.28
CA TYR A 31 -13.60 2.46 13.05
C TYR A 31 -14.78 2.92 12.18
N GLU A 32 -14.56 3.93 11.35
CA GLU A 32 -15.53 4.32 10.31
C GLU A 32 -15.54 3.31 9.13
N GLU A 33 -16.68 3.19 8.44
CA GLU A 33 -16.87 2.34 7.25
C GLU A 33 -15.84 2.58 6.13
N ALA A 34 -15.22 3.76 6.09
CA ALA A 34 -14.09 4.09 5.21
C ALA A 34 -12.82 3.24 5.44
N HIS A 35 -12.70 2.57 6.60
CA HIS A 35 -11.64 1.62 6.91
C HIS A 35 -11.94 0.20 6.38
N LYS A 36 -13.22 -0.18 6.22
CA LYS A 36 -13.62 -1.42 5.52
C LYS A 36 -13.30 -1.35 4.03
N GLU A 37 -13.45 -0.16 3.44
CA GLU A 37 -13.16 0.10 2.03
C GLU A 37 -11.68 0.49 1.77
N GLY A 38 -10.83 0.47 2.80
CA GLY A 38 -9.40 0.81 2.78
C GLY A 38 -9.06 2.22 2.25
N LYS A 39 -10.03 3.14 2.31
CA LYS A 39 -9.95 4.54 1.86
C LYS A 39 -9.17 5.46 2.81
N LYS A 40 -8.97 5.03 4.06
CA LYS A 40 -8.14 5.69 5.08
C LYS A 40 -7.19 4.69 5.74
N MET A 41 -5.92 5.07 5.93
CA MET A 41 -4.97 4.30 6.73
C MET A 41 -5.50 4.17 8.16
N LEU A 42 -5.36 2.98 8.74
CA LEU A 42 -5.76 2.73 10.11
C LEU A 42 -4.81 3.45 11.06
N GLU A 43 -5.34 4.30 11.92
CA GLU A 43 -4.53 5.00 12.91
C GLU A 43 -4.28 4.09 14.10
N VAL A 44 -3.04 4.09 14.57
CA VAL A 44 -2.57 3.21 15.63
C VAL A 44 -1.70 4.02 16.57
N LYS A 45 -1.97 3.94 17.88
CA LYS A 45 -1.20 4.68 18.87
C LYS A 45 -0.04 3.83 19.38
N VAL A 46 1.16 4.39 19.34
CA VAL A 46 2.40 3.71 19.71
C VAL A 46 3.24 4.66 20.57
N ASN A 47 4.03 4.11 21.50
CA ASN A 47 4.98 4.91 22.27
C ASN A 47 6.05 5.56 21.34
N PRO A 48 6.45 6.82 21.56
CA PRO A 48 7.53 7.48 20.83
C PRO A 48 8.82 6.66 20.69
N LYS A 49 9.24 5.93 21.73
CA LYS A 49 10.45 5.08 21.67
C LYS A 49 10.31 3.91 20.68
N THR A 50 9.14 3.29 20.65
CA THR A 50 8.84 2.20 19.71
C THR A 50 8.73 2.76 18.29
N ALA A 51 8.23 3.98 18.11
CA ALA A 51 8.21 4.66 16.80
C ALA A 51 9.62 5.00 16.28
N GLU A 52 10.54 5.42 17.16
CA GLU A 52 11.95 5.63 16.81
C GLU A 52 12.64 4.33 16.41
N LEU A 53 12.36 3.23 17.10
CA LEU A 53 12.89 1.90 16.77
C LEU A 53 12.40 1.38 15.42
N ILE A 54 11.16 1.69 15.03
CA ILE A 54 10.59 1.35 13.71
C ILE A 54 11.26 2.17 12.59
N LYS A 55 11.93 3.29 12.92
CA LYS A 55 12.49 4.25 11.96
C LYS A 55 11.46 4.61 10.89
N SER A 56 10.28 5.06 11.29
CA SER A 56 9.20 5.50 10.40
C SER A 56 9.19 7.03 10.21
N PRO A 57 10.04 7.60 9.35
CA PRO A 57 10.04 9.05 9.08
C PRO A 57 8.70 9.56 8.52
N TYR A 58 7.82 8.67 8.05
CA TYR A 58 6.52 8.99 7.44
C TYR A 58 5.33 8.63 8.32
N GLY A 59 5.56 8.14 9.55
CA GLY A 59 4.47 7.67 10.42
C GLY A 59 3.67 6.51 9.84
N VAL A 60 4.25 5.70 8.94
CA VAL A 60 3.60 4.50 8.37
C VAL A 60 4.36 3.26 8.85
N ALA A 61 3.64 2.29 9.40
CA ALA A 61 4.17 0.99 9.79
C ALA A 61 3.26 -0.14 9.28
N THR A 62 3.82 -1.34 9.16
CA THR A 62 3.04 -2.55 8.91
C THR A 62 2.94 -3.34 10.19
N LEU A 63 1.71 -3.59 10.63
CA LEU A 63 1.39 -4.38 11.80
C LEU A 63 0.90 -5.76 11.32
N ARG A 64 1.68 -6.79 11.62
CA ARG A 64 1.37 -8.18 11.29
C ARG A 64 0.79 -8.85 12.53
N ILE A 65 -0.43 -9.37 12.42
CA ILE A 65 -1.10 -10.09 13.49
C ILE A 65 -1.31 -11.54 13.08
N TRP A 66 -1.18 -12.47 14.04
CA TRP A 66 -1.57 -13.86 13.86
C TRP A 66 -3.03 -14.06 14.29
N LYS A 67 -3.90 -14.60 13.41
CA LYS A 67 -5.30 -14.91 13.77
C LYS A 67 -5.40 -16.08 14.75
N LYS A 68 -4.58 -17.10 14.53
CA LYS A 68 -4.31 -18.20 15.45
C LYS A 68 -2.86 -18.61 15.28
N LYS A 69 -2.12 -18.69 16.39
CA LYS A 69 -0.69 -19.10 16.35
C LYS A 69 -0.48 -20.50 15.76
N GLU A 70 -1.48 -21.36 15.87
CA GLU A 70 -1.43 -22.77 15.45
C GLU A 70 -1.69 -22.98 13.95
N GLU A 71 -2.49 -22.11 13.31
CA GLU A 71 -2.93 -22.26 11.92
C GLU A 71 -2.04 -21.50 10.93
N GLY A 72 -1.13 -20.66 11.43
CA GLY A 72 -0.16 -19.91 10.63
C GLY A 72 -0.75 -18.76 9.80
N GLU A 73 -2.06 -18.50 9.90
CA GLU A 73 -2.72 -17.40 9.21
C GLU A 73 -2.30 -16.03 9.76
N LYS A 74 -1.64 -15.25 8.91
CA LYS A 74 -1.12 -13.91 9.19
C LYS A 74 -1.93 -12.85 8.45
N VAL A 75 -2.29 -11.78 9.13
CA VAL A 75 -2.92 -10.60 8.52
C VAL A 75 -1.96 -9.42 8.67
N ASN A 76 -1.63 -8.77 7.55
CA ASN A 76 -0.82 -7.56 7.54
C ASN A 76 -1.74 -6.34 7.40
N PHE A 77 -1.64 -5.41 8.34
CA PHE A 77 -2.31 -4.13 8.31
C PHE A 77 -1.28 -3.03 8.05
N THR A 78 -1.57 -2.15 7.09
CA THR A 78 -0.80 -0.91 6.93
C THR A 78 -1.44 0.16 7.80
N VAL A 79 -0.69 0.65 8.78
CA VAL A 79 -1.19 1.54 9.83
C VAL A 79 -0.40 2.85 9.85
N ARG A 80 -1.10 3.94 10.11
CA ARG A 80 -0.52 5.24 10.43
C ARG A 80 -0.24 5.28 11.93
N VAL A 81 1.02 5.41 12.29
CA VAL A 81 1.48 5.48 13.68
C VAL A 81 1.29 6.91 14.19
N LEU A 82 0.43 7.05 15.20
CA LEU A 82 0.34 8.24 16.05
C LEU A 82 1.14 7.96 17.33
N THR A 83 1.99 8.90 17.72
CA THR A 83 2.81 8.76 18.93
C THR A 83 2.07 9.30 20.13
N ASP A 84 1.80 8.46 21.12
CA ASP A 84 1.19 8.85 22.39
C ASP A 84 2.06 8.33 23.55
N GLU A 85 2.40 9.22 24.49
CA GLU A 85 3.25 8.89 25.66
C GLU A 85 2.52 8.03 26.71
N SER A 86 1.19 7.93 26.61
CA SER A 86 0.36 7.12 27.52
C SER A 86 0.44 5.62 27.24
N VAL A 87 1.09 5.20 26.15
CA VAL A 87 1.16 3.79 25.75
C VAL A 87 2.41 3.13 26.35
N PRO A 88 2.29 1.99 27.06
CA PRO A 88 3.44 1.23 27.55
C PRO A 88 4.38 0.79 26.42
N GLU A 89 5.66 0.55 26.75
CA GLU A 89 6.63 -0.05 25.84
C GLU A 89 6.11 -1.45 25.39
N ASP A 90 6.31 -1.79 24.12
CA ASP A 90 5.80 -3.00 23.44
C ASP A 90 4.27 -3.13 23.29
N VAL A 91 3.47 -2.11 23.64
CA VAL A 91 2.01 -2.11 23.42
C VAL A 91 1.64 -1.23 22.24
N VAL A 92 0.70 -1.71 21.43
CA VAL A 92 0.15 -1.00 20.28
C VAL A 92 -1.36 -0.95 20.42
N TYR A 93 -1.93 0.25 20.60
CA TYR A 93 -3.38 0.39 20.63
C TYR A 93 -3.94 0.39 19.22
N PHE A 94 -4.86 -0.52 18.98
CA PHE A 94 -5.50 -0.74 17.69
C PHE A 94 -7.03 -0.69 17.88
N PRO A 95 -7.81 -0.27 16.88
CA PRO A 95 -9.27 -0.20 17.02
C PRO A 95 -9.88 -1.55 17.44
N MET A 96 -10.64 -1.54 18.54
CA MET A 96 -11.23 -2.75 19.15
C MET A 96 -12.18 -3.47 18.18
N GLU A 97 -12.96 -2.73 17.39
CA GLU A 97 -13.93 -3.27 16.43
C GLU A 97 -13.26 -4.16 15.36
N LEU A 98 -12.07 -3.78 14.88
CA LEU A 98 -11.34 -4.56 13.87
C LEU A 98 -10.71 -5.83 14.43
N LEU A 99 -10.25 -5.79 15.67
CA LEU A 99 -9.69 -6.96 16.35
C LEU A 99 -10.78 -7.98 16.62
N GLN A 100 -11.96 -7.53 17.08
CA GLN A 100 -13.12 -8.38 17.27
C GLN A 100 -13.62 -8.97 15.94
N GLU A 101 -13.74 -8.17 14.87
CA GLU A 101 -14.24 -8.64 13.57
C GLU A 101 -13.30 -9.66 12.88
N LYS A 102 -11.98 -9.49 13.01
CA LYS A 102 -11.00 -10.33 12.28
C LYS A 102 -10.38 -11.46 13.09
N ILE A 103 -10.27 -11.31 14.41
CA ILE A 103 -9.53 -12.23 15.29
C ILE A 103 -10.43 -12.75 16.43
N GLY A 104 -11.47 -11.99 16.80
CA GLY A 104 -12.40 -12.38 17.87
C GLY A 104 -11.78 -12.31 19.27
N GLN A 105 -10.66 -11.60 19.43
CA GLN A 105 -9.92 -11.43 20.68
C GLN A 105 -9.58 -9.95 20.89
N GLU A 106 -9.56 -9.51 22.15
CA GLU A 106 -9.25 -8.13 22.54
C GLU A 106 -7.74 -7.84 22.59
N GLU A 107 -6.93 -8.89 22.79
CA GLU A 107 -5.48 -8.82 22.84
C GLU A 107 -4.85 -9.87 21.92
N VAL A 108 -3.89 -9.45 21.10
CA VAL A 108 -3.19 -10.36 20.19
C VAL A 108 -1.72 -10.00 20.11
N LEU A 109 -0.85 -11.00 20.05
CA LEU A 109 0.56 -10.77 19.75
C LEU A 109 0.72 -10.43 18.27
N GLY A 110 1.58 -9.46 17.96
CA GLY A 110 1.88 -9.03 16.61
C GLY A 110 3.34 -8.65 16.41
N GLU A 111 3.71 -8.44 15.16
CA GLU A 111 4.99 -7.84 14.78
C GLU A 111 4.71 -6.48 14.15
N ILE A 112 5.42 -5.45 14.58
CA ILE A 112 5.44 -4.16 13.89
C ILE A 112 6.78 -3.98 13.17
N PHE A 113 6.72 -3.61 11.89
CA PHE A 113 7.91 -3.34 11.08
C PHE A 113 7.62 -2.34 9.97
N ARG A 114 8.68 -1.70 9.48
CA ARG A 114 8.63 -0.89 8.26
C ARG A 114 8.71 -1.81 7.04
N ALA A 115 7.62 -1.93 6.30
CA ALA A 115 7.62 -2.69 5.05
C ALA A 115 8.21 -1.86 3.91
N ARG A 116 8.95 -2.52 3.01
CA ARG A 116 9.46 -1.91 1.79
C ARG A 116 8.36 -1.51 0.81
N THR A 117 7.24 -2.22 0.84
CA THR A 117 6.09 -1.95 0.00
C THR A 117 4.81 -2.08 0.80
N PHE A 118 3.90 -1.13 0.63
CA PHE A 118 2.56 -1.19 1.21
C PHE A 118 1.52 -0.78 0.18
N GLN A 119 0.25 -1.08 0.48
CA GLN A 119 -0.88 -0.88 -0.43
C GLN A 119 -1.90 0.03 0.25
N VAL A 120 -2.40 1.02 -0.50
CA VAL A 120 -3.41 1.96 -0.02
C VAL A 120 -4.50 2.06 -1.08
N MET A 121 -5.76 1.96 -0.67
CA MET A 121 -6.87 2.21 -1.59
C MET A 121 -7.22 3.70 -1.55
N VAL A 122 -7.30 4.30 -2.72
CA VAL A 122 -7.68 5.71 -2.88
C VAL A 122 -8.92 5.79 -3.74
N SER A 123 -9.87 6.61 -3.32
CA SER A 123 -11.15 6.82 -4.00
C SER A 123 -11.52 8.30 -4.05
N GLY A 124 -12.42 8.65 -4.96
CA GLY A 124 -12.99 10.00 -5.04
C GLY A 124 -11.94 11.04 -5.46
N GLU A 125 -11.90 12.19 -4.78
CA GLU A 125 -11.01 13.31 -5.13
C GLU A 125 -9.52 12.93 -5.14
N LYS A 126 -9.12 12.04 -4.22
CA LYS A 126 -7.75 11.52 -4.17
C LYS A 126 -7.40 10.68 -5.40
N ALA A 127 -8.35 9.90 -5.91
CA ALA A 127 -8.15 9.11 -7.11
C ALA A 127 -8.06 10.00 -8.37
N ASN A 128 -8.82 11.10 -8.40
CA ASN A 128 -8.80 12.05 -9.51
C ASN A 128 -7.41 12.68 -9.73
N ALA A 129 -6.59 12.80 -8.69
CA ALA A 129 -5.21 13.31 -8.81
C ALA A 129 -4.31 12.42 -9.70
N PHE A 130 -4.66 11.14 -9.88
CA PHE A 130 -3.93 10.20 -10.73
C PHE A 130 -4.46 10.11 -12.15
N LEU A 131 -5.68 10.58 -12.42
CA LEU A 131 -6.26 10.54 -13.76
C LEU A 131 -5.47 11.43 -14.72
N GLU A 132 -5.39 11.00 -15.98
CA GLU A 132 -4.68 11.69 -17.08
C GLU A 132 -3.16 11.83 -16.90
N LYS A 133 -2.62 11.39 -15.76
CA LYS A 133 -1.17 11.30 -15.53
C LYS A 133 -0.57 10.16 -16.34
N LYS A 134 0.70 10.29 -16.67
CA LYS A 134 1.47 9.29 -17.40
C LYS A 134 2.41 8.53 -16.49
N ILE A 135 2.81 7.33 -16.94
CA ILE A 135 3.94 6.62 -16.33
C ILE A 135 5.21 7.47 -16.47
N GLY A 136 5.82 7.78 -15.34
CA GLY A 136 6.96 8.69 -15.22
C GLY A 136 6.61 10.05 -14.63
N ASP A 137 5.32 10.37 -14.50
CA ASP A 137 4.89 11.60 -13.84
C ASP A 137 4.97 11.48 -12.32
N VAL A 138 5.07 12.65 -11.68
CA VAL A 138 5.18 12.79 -10.24
C VAL A 138 3.88 13.38 -9.68
N VAL A 139 3.41 12.80 -8.58
CA VAL A 139 2.20 13.20 -7.84
C VAL A 139 2.57 13.40 -6.38
N ASP A 140 1.93 14.35 -5.70
CA ASP A 140 2.18 14.58 -4.28
C ASP A 140 1.73 13.40 -3.42
N ALA A 141 2.56 13.00 -2.45
CA ALA A 141 2.25 11.86 -1.58
C ALA A 141 1.11 12.14 -0.59
N SER A 142 0.69 13.41 -0.45
CA SER A 142 -0.45 13.85 0.37
C SER A 142 -1.74 13.14 -0.02
N VAL A 143 -1.88 12.74 -1.28
CA VAL A 143 -3.01 11.97 -1.79
C VAL A 143 -3.17 10.63 -1.06
N ILE A 144 -2.06 10.06 -0.58
CA ILE A 144 -2.00 8.80 0.17
C ILE A 144 -1.88 9.04 1.69
N GLY A 145 -1.82 10.30 2.13
CA GLY A 145 -1.68 10.66 3.55
C GLY A 145 -0.24 10.76 4.05
N ILE A 146 0.73 10.80 3.13
CA ILE A 146 2.15 11.02 3.45
C ILE A 146 2.51 12.47 3.11
N SER A 147 2.83 13.28 4.10
CA SER A 147 3.26 14.67 3.89
C SER A 147 4.74 14.76 3.51
N GLY A 148 5.10 15.77 2.71
CA GLY A 148 6.50 16.12 2.42
C GLY A 148 7.25 15.21 1.46
N LYS A 149 6.57 14.26 0.80
CA LYS A 149 7.15 13.35 -0.20
C LYS A 149 6.42 13.45 -1.53
N LYS A 150 7.08 12.97 -2.59
CA LYS A 150 6.49 12.82 -3.91
C LYS A 150 6.46 11.35 -4.33
N LEU A 151 5.48 11.01 -5.17
CA LEU A 151 5.26 9.68 -5.72
C LEU A 151 5.52 9.70 -7.21
N LEU A 152 6.48 8.91 -7.67
CA LEU A 152 6.71 8.66 -9.09
C LEU A 152 5.84 7.49 -9.54
N ILE A 153 5.03 7.69 -10.57
CA ILE A 153 4.26 6.62 -11.20
C ILE A 153 5.22 5.76 -12.02
N THR A 154 5.35 4.49 -11.66
CA THR A 154 6.26 3.53 -12.33
C THR A 154 5.54 2.59 -13.27
N GLY A 155 4.24 2.35 -13.06
CA GLY A 155 3.42 1.50 -13.90
C GLY A 155 2.05 1.25 -13.29
N GLY A 156 1.33 0.27 -13.82
CA GLY A 156 0.02 -0.11 -13.32
C GLY A 156 -0.56 -1.31 -14.07
N SER A 157 -1.75 -1.72 -13.62
CA SER A 157 -2.49 -2.85 -14.18
C SER A 157 -3.96 -2.47 -14.36
N ASP A 158 -4.51 -2.87 -15.50
CA ASP A 158 -5.92 -2.73 -15.85
C ASP A 158 -6.80 -3.77 -15.12
N PHE A 159 -8.12 -3.55 -15.04
CA PHE A 159 -9.09 -4.51 -14.51
C PHE A 159 -8.97 -5.91 -15.12
N ALA A 160 -8.61 -6.00 -16.40
CA ALA A 160 -8.43 -7.27 -17.10
C ALA A 160 -7.04 -7.91 -16.84
N GLY A 161 -6.22 -7.33 -15.96
CA GLY A 161 -4.88 -7.80 -15.64
C GLY A 161 -3.81 -7.46 -16.68
N PHE A 162 -4.13 -6.62 -17.67
CA PHE A 162 -3.13 -6.17 -18.65
C PHE A 162 -2.20 -5.12 -18.03
N PRO A 163 -0.87 -5.27 -18.16
CA PRO A 163 0.06 -4.30 -17.66
C PRO A 163 0.08 -3.06 -18.55
N MET A 164 0.35 -1.91 -17.92
CA MET A 164 0.64 -0.68 -18.65
C MET A 164 2.06 -0.68 -19.23
N LEU A 165 2.20 -0.09 -20.42
CA LEU A 165 3.46 0.03 -21.13
C LEU A 165 3.87 1.51 -21.26
N LYS A 166 4.99 1.89 -20.65
CA LYS A 166 5.49 3.28 -20.60
C LYS A 166 5.67 3.93 -21.98
N THR A 167 6.08 3.15 -22.98
CA THR A 167 6.39 3.63 -24.34
C THR A 167 5.16 3.84 -25.23
N LEU A 168 3.97 3.45 -24.79
CA LEU A 168 2.73 3.56 -25.56
C LEU A 168 1.92 4.80 -25.13
N PRO A 169 1.94 5.92 -25.88
CA PRO A 169 1.25 7.17 -25.53
C PRO A 169 -0.25 7.08 -25.87
N THR A 170 -0.97 6.22 -25.17
CA THR A 170 -2.40 5.98 -25.42
C THR A 170 -3.10 5.72 -24.09
N ALA A 171 -4.39 6.05 -24.00
CA ALA A 171 -5.21 5.83 -22.81
C ALA A 171 -5.84 4.41 -22.77
N GLY A 172 -6.04 3.80 -23.94
CA GLY A 172 -6.69 2.51 -24.11
C GLY A 172 -5.76 1.30 -24.27
N LYS A 173 -6.37 0.16 -24.63
CA LYS A 173 -5.71 -1.12 -24.92
C LYS A 173 -5.25 -1.19 -26.38
N LYS A 174 -4.07 -1.76 -26.62
CA LYS A 174 -3.59 -2.03 -27.98
C LYS A 174 -2.90 -3.39 -28.05
N ALA A 175 -3.14 -4.12 -29.14
CA ALA A 175 -2.45 -5.38 -29.43
C ALA A 175 -1.14 -5.11 -30.15
N LEU A 176 -0.02 -5.31 -29.47
CA LEU A 176 1.34 -5.10 -29.99
C LEU A 176 2.09 -6.42 -30.13
N LEU A 177 3.00 -6.50 -31.10
CA LEU A 177 3.95 -7.61 -31.20
C LEU A 177 5.07 -7.36 -30.18
N LEU A 178 5.06 -8.10 -29.07
CA LEU A 178 6.05 -7.96 -28.01
C LEU A 178 7.12 -9.05 -28.13
N GLU A 179 8.34 -8.67 -27.82
CA GLU A 179 9.50 -9.56 -27.72
C GLU A 179 10.04 -9.68 -26.29
N SER A 180 9.71 -8.72 -25.42
CA SER A 180 10.28 -8.60 -24.08
C SER A 180 9.26 -8.06 -23.07
N PRO A 181 9.55 -8.16 -21.76
CA PRO A 181 8.74 -7.54 -20.72
C PRO A 181 8.79 -6.00 -20.81
N PRO A 182 7.75 -5.28 -20.35
CA PRO A 182 6.55 -5.76 -19.67
C PRO A 182 5.43 -6.23 -20.63
N GLY A 183 4.59 -7.17 -20.17
CA GLY A 183 3.46 -7.71 -20.94
C GLY A 183 3.72 -9.03 -21.67
N PHE A 184 4.99 -9.37 -21.91
CA PHE A 184 5.37 -10.67 -22.46
C PHE A 184 6.69 -11.15 -21.87
N ARG A 185 6.76 -12.42 -21.45
CA ARG A 185 8.00 -13.08 -21.04
C ARG A 185 8.28 -14.21 -22.03
N PRO A 186 9.21 -14.03 -22.99
CA PRO A 186 9.54 -15.08 -23.96
C PRO A 186 10.12 -16.29 -23.23
N ARG A 187 9.78 -17.50 -23.70
CA ARG A 187 10.37 -18.75 -23.19
C ARG A 187 11.50 -19.21 -24.09
N LEU A 188 11.44 -18.88 -25.37
CA LEU A 188 12.44 -19.21 -26.37
C LEU A 188 13.13 -17.95 -26.88
N LYS A 189 14.41 -18.07 -27.26
CA LYS A 189 15.16 -16.99 -27.87
C LYS A 189 14.52 -16.61 -29.20
N GLY A 190 14.23 -15.32 -29.40
CA GLY A 190 13.59 -14.81 -30.62
C GLY A 190 12.07 -14.99 -30.69
N GLU A 191 11.44 -15.52 -29.63
CA GLU A 191 9.98 -15.60 -29.56
C GLU A 191 9.36 -14.21 -29.53
N ARG A 192 8.40 -13.96 -30.43
CA ARG A 192 7.61 -12.73 -30.45
C ARG A 192 6.15 -13.11 -30.49
N ARG A 193 5.32 -12.42 -29.70
CA ARG A 193 3.88 -12.70 -29.65
C ARG A 193 3.06 -11.44 -29.61
N ARG A 194 1.97 -11.44 -30.38
CA ARG A 194 0.99 -10.36 -30.32
C ARG A 194 0.19 -10.48 -29.02
N LYS A 195 0.27 -9.44 -28.17
CA LYS A 195 -0.37 -9.38 -26.85
C LYS A 195 -1.02 -8.02 -26.65
N TYR A 196 -2.13 -8.02 -25.91
CA TYR A 196 -2.77 -6.78 -25.48
C TYR A 196 -2.02 -6.18 -24.30
N VAL A 197 -1.77 -4.88 -24.40
CA VAL A 197 -1.19 -4.05 -23.33
C VAL A 197 -1.99 -2.77 -23.19
N ARG A 198 -1.92 -2.15 -22.01
CA ARG A 198 -2.50 -0.83 -21.77
C ARG A 198 -1.46 0.24 -22.07
N GLY A 199 -1.89 1.40 -22.57
CA GLY A 199 -0.98 2.54 -22.74
C GLY A 199 -0.56 3.18 -21.41
N ASN A 200 0.21 4.26 -21.51
CA ASN A 200 0.88 4.88 -20.37
C ASN A 200 0.04 5.93 -19.63
N ILE A 201 -1.12 6.32 -20.15
CA ILE A 201 -2.01 7.31 -19.53
C ILE A 201 -2.95 6.59 -18.57
N ILE A 202 -3.11 7.14 -17.36
CA ILE A 202 -4.00 6.58 -16.36
C ILE A 202 -5.46 6.98 -16.65
N THR A 203 -6.33 5.97 -16.67
CA THR A 203 -7.78 6.07 -16.90
C THR A 203 -8.55 5.29 -15.84
N ASP A 204 -9.86 5.51 -15.75
CA ASP A 204 -10.76 4.82 -14.80
C ASP A 204 -10.77 3.29 -14.90
N GLU A 205 -10.37 2.72 -16.04
CA GLU A 205 -10.26 1.25 -16.22
C GLU A 205 -9.06 0.61 -15.48
N ILE A 206 -8.15 1.44 -14.93
CA ILE A 206 -7.00 0.95 -14.17
C ILE A 206 -7.45 0.61 -12.76
N VAL A 207 -6.99 -0.53 -12.25
CA VAL A 207 -7.31 -0.97 -10.88
C VAL A 207 -6.12 -0.78 -9.96
N GLN A 208 -4.90 -0.99 -10.46
CA GLN A 208 -3.69 -0.88 -9.64
C GLN A 208 -2.70 0.11 -10.25
N ILE A 209 -2.16 1.00 -9.41
CA ILE A 209 -1.09 1.94 -9.79
C ILE A 209 0.15 1.60 -8.95
N ASN A 210 1.29 1.41 -9.60
CA ASN A 210 2.57 1.17 -8.95
C ASN A 210 3.35 2.47 -8.86
N THR A 211 3.69 2.88 -7.64
CA THR A 211 4.39 4.13 -7.36
C THR A 211 5.68 3.88 -6.57
N LYS A 212 6.62 4.81 -6.71
CA LYS A 212 7.86 4.85 -5.94
C LYS A 212 7.93 6.15 -5.17
N LEU A 213 8.21 6.08 -3.87
CA LEU A 213 8.50 7.26 -3.06
C LEU A 213 9.83 7.86 -3.49
N ILE A 214 9.82 9.18 -3.69
CA ILE A 214 10.99 9.98 -3.98
C ILE A 214 11.05 11.09 -2.93
N SER A 215 12.21 11.18 -2.26
CA SER A 215 12.65 12.37 -1.52
C SER A 215 13.20 13.37 -2.54
N GLU A 216 12.75 14.62 -2.47
CA GLU A 216 13.49 15.73 -3.09
C GLU A 216 14.71 16.09 -2.24
#